data_AF-A0AA95KP56-F1
#
_entry.id   AF-A0AA95KP56-F1
#
_cell.length_a   1.000
_cell.length_b   1.000
_cell.length_c   1.000
_cell.angle_alpha   90.00
_cell.angle_beta   90.00
_cell.angle_gamma   90.00
#
_symmetry.space_group_name_H-M   'P 1'
#
loop_
_entity.id
_entity.type
_entity.pdbx_description
1 polymer ?
#
loop_
_entity_poly.entity_id
_entity_poly.type
_entity_poly.pdbx_seq_one_letter_code
_entity_poly.pdbx_strand_id
1 'polypeptide(L)'
;MRIVLPTGTYQPIFTQHASPTATNTVIAEESPSNQSQGPGIVCIPRHFLMDTSKGWSFIARLTQDYVKAASAFNFCQIMLADETPEQNTHWPEAAWHKYSADFALFFDLYPEPQGYSLKSSLVHSPTRQIVWAQTFPLSDSYPAPAMLTVISNLPKSTYS
;
A
#
# COMPACT_ATOMS: atom_id res chain seq x y z
N MET A 1 -29.28 19.67 -18.47
CA MET A 1 -29.76 18.65 -17.52
C MET A 1 -28.52 17.98 -16.94
N ARG A 2 -28.18 18.23 -15.67
CA ARG A 2 -26.95 17.76 -15.03
C ARG A 2 -27.30 16.51 -14.23
N ILE A 3 -26.73 15.37 -14.60
CA ILE A 3 -26.89 14.12 -13.84
C ILE A 3 -26.10 14.28 -12.55
N VAL A 4 -26.78 14.24 -11.41
CA VAL A 4 -26.17 14.25 -10.07
C VAL A 4 -26.09 12.80 -9.62
N LEU A 5 -24.87 12.30 -9.48
CA LEU A 5 -24.62 10.95 -8.96
C LEU A 5 -24.72 10.98 -7.43
N PRO A 6 -25.29 9.95 -6.78
CA PRO A 6 -25.38 9.87 -5.33
C PRO A 6 -23.98 9.82 -4.70
N THR A 7 -23.74 10.75 -3.78
CA THR A 7 -22.46 10.99 -3.09
C THR A 7 -22.39 10.18 -1.81
N GLY A 8 -21.55 9.15 -1.77
CA GLY A 8 -21.27 8.39 -0.55
C GLY A 8 -20.26 9.10 0.36
N THR A 9 -20.48 9.04 1.66
CA THR A 9 -19.50 9.43 2.69
C THR A 9 -18.71 8.20 3.14
N TYR A 10 -17.40 8.33 3.32
CA TYR A 10 -16.55 7.27 3.88
C TYR A 10 -16.51 7.40 5.40
N GLN A 11 -16.88 6.33 6.11
CA GLN A 11 -16.72 6.21 7.56
C GLN A 11 -16.14 4.82 7.87
N PRO A 12 -14.95 4.72 8.48
CA PRO A 12 -14.38 3.43 8.84
C PRO A 12 -15.20 2.80 9.99
N ILE A 13 -15.54 1.51 9.85
CA ILE A 13 -16.15 0.70 10.92
C ILE A 13 -15.19 -0.45 11.21
N PHE A 14 -14.60 -0.48 12.42
CA PHE A 14 -13.73 -1.57 12.86
C PHE A 14 -14.57 -2.62 13.62
N THR A 15 -14.56 -3.86 13.16
CA THR A 15 -15.39 -4.93 13.71
C THR A 15 -14.64 -5.93 14.60
N GLN A 16 -13.34 -5.74 14.84
CA GLN A 16 -12.54 -6.72 15.59
C GLN A 16 -12.14 -6.17 16.97
N HIS A 17 -12.52 -6.92 18.01
CA HIS A 17 -12.32 -6.70 19.46
C HIS A 17 -13.26 -5.73 20.20
N ALA A 18 -14.51 -5.57 19.75
CA ALA A 18 -15.56 -5.04 20.63
C ALA A 18 -16.07 -6.16 21.56
N SER A 19 -15.46 -6.28 22.74
CA SER A 19 -16.23 -6.75 23.90
C SER A 19 -17.37 -5.76 24.12
N PRO A 20 -18.63 -6.18 24.33
CA PRO A 20 -19.79 -5.31 24.23
C PRO A 20 -19.93 -4.47 25.52
N THR A 21 -19.06 -3.48 25.71
CA THR A 21 -19.28 -2.45 26.72
C THR A 21 -18.56 -1.16 26.33
N ALA A 22 -19.29 -0.05 26.42
CA ALA A 22 -18.88 1.33 26.12
C ALA A 22 -18.95 1.76 24.64
N THR A 23 -20.17 2.12 24.25
CA THR A 23 -20.49 3.04 23.16
C THR A 23 -19.74 4.37 23.37
N ASN A 24 -18.55 4.52 22.79
CA ASN A 24 -17.93 5.83 22.60
C ASN A 24 -18.31 6.34 21.21
N THR A 25 -19.48 6.97 21.12
CA THR A 25 -19.84 7.85 20.00
C THR A 25 -18.92 9.07 20.04
N VAL A 26 -17.80 9.00 19.32
CA VAL A 26 -17.05 10.20 18.94
C VAL A 26 -17.88 10.91 17.88
N ILE A 27 -18.57 11.98 18.28
CA ILE A 27 -19.25 12.88 17.36
C ILE A 27 -18.15 13.64 16.62
N ALA A 28 -17.86 13.24 15.39
CA ALA A 28 -17.01 14.02 14.50
C ALA A 28 -17.84 15.20 13.95
N GLU A 29 -17.36 16.42 14.16
CA GLU A 29 -17.95 17.64 13.60
C GLU A 29 -18.15 17.51 12.09
N GLU A 30 -19.34 17.90 11.62
CA GLU A 30 -19.70 18.02 10.21
C GLU A 30 -18.76 19.01 9.52
N SER A 31 -17.68 18.49 8.94
CA SER A 31 -16.89 19.23 7.97
C SER A 31 -17.62 19.27 6.62
N PRO A 32 -17.59 20.40 5.90
CA PRO A 32 -18.33 20.55 4.65
C PRO A 32 -17.88 19.48 3.66
N SER A 33 -18.85 18.96 2.89
CA SER A 33 -18.76 17.85 1.94
C SER A 33 -17.62 18.01 0.93
N ASN A 34 -16.40 17.71 1.36
CA ASN A 34 -15.28 17.42 0.49
C ASN A 34 -15.51 16.02 -0.05
N GLN A 35 -15.48 15.90 -1.37
CA GLN A 35 -15.57 14.64 -2.10
C GLN A 35 -14.50 13.68 -1.58
N SER A 36 -14.86 12.77 -0.66
CA SER A 36 -13.91 11.80 -0.12
C SER A 36 -13.66 10.75 -1.20
N GLN A 37 -12.45 10.73 -1.78
CA GLN A 37 -11.99 9.69 -2.72
C GLN A 37 -11.67 8.36 -2.00
N GLY A 38 -12.43 8.03 -0.95
CA GLY A 38 -12.12 6.94 -0.02
C GLY A 38 -10.97 7.27 0.95
N PRO A 39 -10.53 6.28 1.75
CA PRO A 39 -9.49 6.47 2.76
C PRO A 39 -8.16 6.86 2.15
N GLY A 40 -7.42 7.72 2.84
CA GLY A 40 -6.02 8.01 2.57
C GLY A 40 -5.11 6.90 3.08
N ILE A 41 -4.24 6.39 2.21
CA ILE A 41 -3.23 5.37 2.53
C ILE A 41 -1.85 5.90 2.12
N VAL A 42 -0.96 6.05 3.09
CA VAL A 42 0.46 6.30 2.82
C VAL A 42 1.22 4.97 2.77
N CYS A 43 1.94 4.74 1.68
CA CYS A 43 2.78 3.56 1.48
C CYS A 43 4.21 3.86 1.90
N ILE A 44 4.76 3.05 2.80
CA ILE A 44 6.03 3.30 3.48
C ILE A 44 7.01 2.16 3.21
N PRO A 45 8.08 2.39 2.42
CA PRO A 45 9.13 1.39 2.19
C PRO A 45 10.12 1.34 3.36
N ARG A 46 10.39 0.15 3.90
CA ARG A 46 11.45 -0.08 4.91
C ARG A 46 12.28 -1.31 4.55
N HIS A 47 13.57 -1.29 4.87
CA HIS A 47 14.40 -2.49 4.78
C HIS A 47 15.22 -2.69 6.04
N PHE A 48 15.47 -3.96 6.34
CA PHE A 48 16.25 -4.42 7.47
C PHE A 48 17.46 -5.24 7.02
N LEU A 49 17.91 -5.02 5.78
CA LEU A 49 19.10 -5.64 5.20
C LEU A 49 20.38 -4.92 5.64
N MET A 50 21.46 -5.69 5.76
CA MET A 50 22.82 -5.18 6.03
C MET A 50 23.35 -4.31 4.88
N ASP A 51 23.10 -4.70 3.63
CA ASP A 51 23.39 -3.88 2.46
C ASP A 51 22.22 -2.91 2.23
N THR A 52 22.36 -1.71 2.76
CA THR A 52 21.35 -0.65 2.71
C THR A 52 21.06 -0.22 1.28
N SER A 53 22.07 -0.16 0.41
CA SER A 53 21.94 0.30 -0.97
C SER A 53 21.06 -0.65 -1.81
N LYS A 54 21.31 -1.95 -1.69
CA LYS A 54 20.55 -3.00 -2.39
C LYS A 54 19.13 -3.11 -1.84
N GLY A 55 18.99 -3.13 -0.51
CA GLY A 55 17.69 -3.22 0.15
C GLY A 55 16.78 -2.06 -0.21
N TRP A 56 17.30 -0.84 -0.13
CA TRP A 56 16.56 0.38 -0.48
C TRP A 56 16.11 0.39 -1.94
N SER A 57 17.02 0.11 -2.88
CA SER A 57 16.72 0.13 -4.31
C SER A 57 15.55 -0.81 -4.66
N PHE A 58 15.52 -1.99 -4.06
CA PHE A 58 14.43 -2.95 -4.25
C PHE A 58 13.10 -2.44 -3.65
N ILE A 59 13.11 -2.09 -2.36
CA ILE A 59 11.86 -1.80 -1.65
C ILE A 59 11.23 -0.49 -2.10
N ALA A 60 12.04 0.52 -2.42
CA ALA A 60 11.57 1.79 -2.96
C ALA A 60 10.91 1.56 -4.34
N ARG A 61 11.53 0.74 -5.20
CA ARG A 61 10.96 0.42 -6.51
C ARG A 61 9.65 -0.35 -6.41
N LEU A 62 9.62 -1.39 -5.56
CA LEU A 62 8.42 -2.20 -5.33
C LEU A 62 7.26 -1.33 -4.84
N THR A 63 7.53 -0.43 -3.89
CA THR A 63 6.50 0.44 -3.31
C THR A 63 6.02 1.48 -4.33
N GLN A 64 6.91 2.04 -5.15
CA GLN A 64 6.54 2.93 -6.26
C GLN A 64 5.64 2.23 -7.28
N ASP A 65 5.99 1.01 -7.69
CA ASP A 65 5.20 0.25 -8.65
C ASP A 65 3.84 -0.14 -8.07
N TYR A 66 3.77 -0.47 -6.77
CA TYR A 66 2.52 -0.70 -6.05
C TYR A 66 1.63 0.55 -6.06
N VAL A 67 2.17 1.71 -5.64
CA VAL A 67 1.41 2.98 -5.62
C VAL A 67 0.89 3.29 -7.01
N LYS A 68 1.73 3.20 -8.05
CA LYS A 68 1.32 3.45 -9.43
C LYS A 68 0.18 2.53 -9.88
N ALA A 69 0.26 1.23 -9.57
CA ALA A 69 -0.78 0.28 -9.93
C ALA A 69 -2.07 0.52 -9.13
N ALA A 70 -1.94 0.78 -7.84
CA ALA A 70 -3.07 0.91 -6.93
C ALA A 70 -3.80 2.26 -7.08
N SER A 71 -3.08 3.33 -7.45
CA SER A 71 -3.67 4.63 -7.82
C SER A 71 -4.55 4.58 -9.06
N ALA A 72 -4.50 3.51 -9.86
CA ALA A 72 -5.44 3.31 -10.96
C ALA A 72 -6.87 3.01 -10.49
N PHE A 73 -7.05 2.71 -9.20
CA PHE A 73 -8.35 2.45 -8.62
C PHE A 73 -8.88 3.63 -7.79
N ASN A 74 -10.12 4.04 -8.05
CA ASN A 74 -10.73 5.24 -7.44
C ASN A 74 -11.35 5.03 -6.04
N PHE A 75 -11.06 3.92 -5.36
CA PHE A 75 -11.69 3.59 -4.06
C PHE A 75 -10.87 4.04 -2.84
N CYS A 76 -9.63 4.48 -3.03
CA CYS A 76 -8.78 5.01 -1.97
C CYS A 76 -7.74 5.98 -2.54
N GLN A 77 -7.27 6.90 -1.72
CA GLN A 77 -6.19 7.83 -2.06
C GLN A 77 -4.87 7.19 -1.63
N ILE A 78 -4.05 6.80 -2.59
CA ILE A 78 -2.77 6.14 -2.30
C ILE A 78 -1.63 7.10 -2.57
N MET A 79 -0.76 7.27 -1.58
CA MET A 79 0.41 8.13 -1.64
C MET A 79 1.67 7.33 -1.32
N LEU A 80 2.79 7.73 -1.92
CA LEU A 80 4.11 7.22 -1.53
C LEU A 80 4.70 8.13 -0.45
N ALA A 81 5.32 7.55 0.56
CA ALA A 81 6.11 8.31 1.51
C ALA A 81 7.42 8.80 0.87
N ASP A 82 7.56 10.13 0.72
CA ASP A 82 8.83 10.77 0.34
C ASP A 82 9.87 10.69 1.48
N GLU A 83 10.47 9.52 1.67
CA GLU A 83 11.48 9.29 2.71
C GLU A 83 12.79 8.73 2.17
N THR A 84 13.89 9.05 2.86
CA THR A 84 15.24 8.55 2.56
C THR A 84 15.51 7.24 3.33
N PRO A 85 16.55 6.46 2.96
CA PRO A 85 16.91 5.23 3.66
C PRO A 85 17.17 5.45 5.17
N GLU A 86 17.68 6.63 5.55
CA GLU A 86 18.06 6.94 6.93
C GLU A 86 16.86 7.26 7.84
N GLN A 87 15.74 7.73 7.27
CA GLN A 87 14.53 8.10 8.01
C GLN A 87 13.67 6.87 8.37
N ASN A 88 13.79 5.80 7.59
CA ASN A 88 12.87 4.66 7.63
C ASN A 88 13.15 3.61 8.70
N THR A 89 14.38 3.56 9.25
CA THR A 89 14.71 2.57 10.30
C THR A 89 13.92 2.83 11.57
N HIS A 90 13.61 4.10 11.87
CA HIS A 90 12.92 4.54 13.08
C HIS A 90 11.84 5.56 12.69
N TRP A 91 10.76 5.10 12.05
CA TRP A 91 9.65 5.97 11.67
C TRP A 91 9.15 6.76 12.90
N PRO A 92 9.45 8.07 13.00
CA PRO A 92 9.16 8.81 14.21
C PRO A 92 7.65 9.02 14.33
N GLU A 93 7.12 9.08 15.55
CA GLU A 93 5.69 9.35 15.77
C GLU A 93 5.21 10.63 15.05
N ALA A 94 6.13 11.59 14.86
CA ALA A 94 5.88 12.83 14.12
C ALA A 94 5.60 12.61 12.61
N ALA A 95 6.11 11.54 11.98
CA ALA A 95 5.95 11.32 10.55
C ALA A 95 4.52 10.92 10.15
N TRP A 96 3.71 10.42 11.09
CA TRP A 96 2.29 10.16 10.88
C TRP A 96 1.50 11.44 10.57
N HIS A 97 1.90 12.56 11.15
CA HIS A 97 1.26 13.86 10.93
C HIS A 97 1.62 14.49 9.57
N LYS A 98 2.74 14.09 8.95
CA LYS A 98 3.22 14.64 7.67
C LYS A 98 2.26 14.33 6.53
N TYR A 99 1.68 13.13 6.51
CA TYR A 99 0.93 12.64 5.35
C TYR A 99 -0.59 12.78 5.50
N SER A 100 -1.10 13.13 6.69
CA SER A 100 -2.54 13.25 6.96
C SER A 100 -3.39 12.08 6.41
N ALA A 101 -2.84 10.87 6.46
CA ALA A 101 -3.46 9.66 5.91
C ALA A 101 -4.19 8.85 7.00
N ASP A 102 -5.34 8.28 6.66
CA ASP A 102 -6.13 7.43 7.55
C ASP A 102 -5.39 6.14 7.92
N PHE A 103 -4.60 5.60 6.98
CA PHE A 103 -3.81 4.39 7.16
C PHE A 103 -2.38 4.54 6.66
N ALA A 104 -1.48 3.78 7.28
CA ALA A 104 -0.14 3.53 6.77
C ALA A 104 0.01 2.08 6.36
N LEU A 105 0.46 1.85 5.13
CA LEU A 105 0.84 0.54 4.61
C LEU A 105 2.35 0.43 4.58
N PHE A 106 2.90 -0.37 5.49
CA PHE A 106 4.33 -0.65 5.54
C PHE A 106 4.70 -1.77 4.59
N PHE A 107 5.84 -1.63 3.93
CA PHE A 107 6.50 -2.64 3.10
C PHE A 107 7.88 -2.91 3.68
N ASP A 108 8.01 -4.00 4.43
CA ASP A 108 9.20 -4.31 5.19
C ASP A 108 9.99 -5.45 4.55
N LEU A 109 11.17 -5.13 4.06
CA LEU A 109 12.09 -6.13 3.52
C LEU A 109 13.00 -6.69 4.61
N TYR A 110 12.83 -7.98 4.94
CA TYR A 110 13.64 -8.71 5.91
C TYR A 110 14.55 -9.73 5.24
N PRO A 111 15.76 -9.97 5.79
CA PRO A 111 16.58 -11.10 5.39
C PRO A 111 16.02 -12.40 6.00
N GLU A 112 16.04 -13.48 5.23
CA GLU A 112 15.72 -14.84 5.69
C GLU A 112 16.85 -15.81 5.35
N PRO A 113 16.95 -16.98 6.02
CA PRO A 113 18.03 -17.95 5.78
C PRO A 113 18.13 -18.43 4.32
N GLN A 114 17.01 -18.44 3.59
CA GLN A 114 16.91 -18.88 2.19
C GLN A 114 16.45 -17.74 1.28
N GLY A 115 16.79 -16.49 1.61
CA GLY A 115 16.48 -15.33 0.78
C GLY A 115 15.97 -14.12 1.55
N TYR A 116 14.80 -13.64 1.14
CA TYR A 116 14.19 -12.45 1.71
C TYR A 116 12.71 -12.68 2.00
N SER A 117 12.13 -11.86 2.86
CA SER A 117 10.68 -11.79 3.00
C SER A 117 10.20 -10.35 2.98
N LEU A 118 9.07 -10.14 2.30
CA LEU A 118 8.34 -8.89 2.34
C LEU A 118 7.21 -9.04 3.35
N LYS A 119 7.27 -8.29 4.45
CA LYS A 119 6.17 -8.18 5.40
C LYS A 119 5.42 -6.90 5.11
N SER A 120 4.13 -7.02 4.86
CA SER A 120 3.24 -5.89 4.64
C SER A 120 2.26 -5.79 5.78
N SER A 121 2.07 -4.58 6.32
CA SER A 121 1.11 -4.33 7.39
C SER A 121 0.40 -3.01 7.18
N LEU A 122 -0.93 -3.05 7.26
CA LEU A 122 -1.80 -1.87 7.22
C LEU A 122 -2.15 -1.48 8.65
N VAL A 123 -1.82 -0.24 9.01
CA VAL A 123 -2.00 0.32 10.35
C VAL A 123 -2.94 1.50 10.27
N HIS A 124 -3.95 1.53 11.12
CA HIS A 124 -4.84 2.69 11.25
C HIS A 124 -4.13 3.81 12.02
N SER A 125 -3.85 4.93 11.36
CA SER A 125 -2.96 5.98 11.88
C SER A 125 -3.38 6.53 13.25
N PRO A 126 -4.67 6.84 13.51
CA PRO A 126 -5.10 7.38 14.81
C PRO A 126 -4.98 6.39 15.97
N THR A 127 -5.39 5.14 15.76
CA THR A 127 -5.42 4.11 16.82
C THR A 127 -4.14 3.28 16.93
N ARG A 128 -3.28 3.36 15.91
CA ARG A 128 -2.07 2.54 15.74
C ARG A 128 -2.33 1.03 15.71
N GLN A 129 -3.58 0.62 15.48
CA GLN A 129 -3.94 -0.79 15.37
C GLN A 129 -3.54 -1.33 14.00
N ILE A 130 -2.94 -2.51 13.99
CA ILE A 130 -2.72 -3.29 12.77
C ILE A 130 -4.07 -3.89 12.37
N VAL A 131 -4.61 -3.46 11.24
CA VAL A 131 -5.91 -3.91 10.73
C VAL A 131 -5.78 -5.02 9.69
N TRP A 132 -4.59 -5.14 9.09
CA TRP A 132 -4.25 -6.22 8.17
C TRP A 132 -2.73 -6.42 8.13
N ALA A 133 -2.28 -7.66 7.99
CA ALA A 133 -0.87 -7.97 7.77
C ALA A 133 -0.70 -9.26 6.96
N GLN A 134 0.32 -9.30 6.11
CA GLN A 134 0.68 -10.47 5.32
C GLN A 134 2.19 -10.55 5.12
N THR A 135 2.73 -11.77 5.03
CA THR A 135 4.13 -12.03 4.71
C THR A 135 4.23 -12.76 3.37
N PHE A 136 5.13 -12.30 2.51
CA PHE A 136 5.42 -12.89 1.22
C PHE A 136 6.87 -13.38 1.20
N PRO A 137 7.12 -14.68 0.98
CA PRO A 137 8.47 -15.17 0.76
C PRO A 137 8.98 -14.63 -0.59
N LEU A 138 10.18 -14.07 -0.59
CA LEU A 138 10.87 -13.59 -1.78
C LEU A 138 12.11 -14.47 -2.01
N SER A 139 12.21 -15.03 -3.20
CA SER A 139 13.41 -15.76 -3.61
C SER A 139 14.62 -14.84 -3.77
N ASP A 140 15.82 -15.39 -3.61
CA ASP A 140 17.12 -14.69 -3.69
C ASP A 140 17.38 -14.06 -5.06
N SER A 141 16.65 -14.53 -6.07
CA SER A 141 16.75 -14.12 -7.46
C SER A 141 15.38 -13.79 -8.02
N TYR A 142 15.39 -12.87 -8.99
CA TYR A 142 14.21 -12.54 -9.77
C TYR A 142 13.76 -13.79 -10.55
N PRO A 143 12.46 -14.12 -10.59
CA PRO A 143 11.99 -15.17 -11.47
C PRO A 143 12.42 -14.83 -12.91
N ALA A 144 12.90 -15.85 -13.64
CA ALA A 144 13.27 -15.67 -15.04
C ALA A 144 12.09 -15.01 -15.78
N PRO A 145 12.33 -13.98 -16.63
CA PRO A 145 11.26 -13.35 -17.38
C PRO A 145 10.46 -14.44 -18.10
N ALA A 146 9.14 -14.48 -17.91
CA ALA A 146 8.31 -15.39 -18.68
C ALA A 146 8.58 -15.09 -20.16
N MET A 147 9.23 -16.02 -20.87
CA MET A 147 9.40 -15.89 -22.31
C MET A 147 8.01 -15.93 -22.92
N LEU A 148 7.47 -14.75 -23.25
CA LEU A 148 6.28 -14.62 -24.08
C LEU A 148 6.62 -15.30 -25.39
N THR A 149 6.18 -16.55 -25.54
CA THR A 149 6.35 -17.30 -26.77
C THR A 149 5.48 -16.60 -27.79
N VAL A 150 6.09 -15.75 -28.61
CA VAL A 150 5.43 -15.15 -29.76
C VAL A 150 5.00 -16.33 -30.63
N ILE A 151 3.71 -16.65 -30.62
CA ILE A 151 3.14 -17.64 -31.53
C ILE A 151 3.09 -16.98 -32.91
N SER A 152 4.24 -16.91 -33.59
CA SER A 152 4.33 -16.53 -34.99
C SER A 152 3.99 -17.74 -35.85
N ASN A 153 2.73 -18.18 -35.80
CA ASN A 153 2.13 -19.06 -36.80
C ASN A 153 1.03 -18.29 -37.53
N LEU A 154 1.43 -17.30 -38.33
CA LEU A 154 0.60 -16.80 -39.41
C LEU A 154 0.83 -17.74 -40.62
N PRO A 155 -0.16 -18.55 -41.04
CA PRO A 155 -0.03 -19.29 -42.28
C PRO A 155 0.08 -18.28 -43.43
N LYS A 156 1.12 -18.44 -44.26
CA LYS A 156 1.19 -17.77 -45.56
C LYS A 156 -0.03 -18.22 -46.36
N SER A 157 -1.04 -17.35 -46.47
CA SER A 157 -2.13 -17.53 -47.42
C SER A 157 -1.54 -17.32 -48.81
N THR A 158 -1.22 -18.41 -49.49
CA THR A 158 -0.92 -18.44 -50.92
C THR A 158 -2.22 -18.14 -51.67
N TYR A 159 -2.40 -16.90 -52.14
CA TYR A 159 -3.38 -16.63 -53.19
C TYR A 159 -2.72 -16.97 -54.53
N SER A 160 -3.27 -17.97 -55.21
CA SER A 160 -3.09 -18.24 -56.64
C SER A 160 -4.13 -17.48 -57.44
#